data_AF-A0A6G3DIX4-F1
#
_entry.id   AF-A0A6G3DIX4-F1
#
_cell.length_a   1.000
_cell.length_b   1.000
_cell.length_c   1.000
_cell.angle_alpha   90.00
_cell.angle_beta   90.00
_cell.angle_gamma   90.00
#
_symmetry.space_group_name_H-M   'P 1'
#
loop_
_entity.id
_entity.type
_entity.pdbx_description
1 polymer ?
#
loop_
_entity_poly.entity_id
_entity_poly.type
_entity_poly.pdbx_seq_one_letter_code
_entity_poly.pdbx_strand_id
1 'polypeptide(L)'
;MATAPSVSYSMTVRLEVPAGGTAVSQLTTAVESAGGSVTGLDVTASGHDKLRIDVTIAAGSTAHADEIVEQLRGIEGVSLGKVSDRTFLMHLGGKIEMQSKHPIRNRDDLSMVYTPGVARVCMAIAENPEDARRLTIKRNSVAVVTDGSAVLGLGNIGPKAALPVMEGKAALFKRFAGIDAWPICLDTQDTDAIVEIVKAIAPGFAGINLEDISAPRCFEIEARLREALDIPVFHDDQHGTAIVVLAALTNALRVVDKPIENVRVVMSGAGAAGTAILKLLLAAGVKNAVVADIHGVVHTGRADLVDAAPESALRWIADNTNPEGLTGTLKEAVHGADVFIGVSAPNVLDGEDVAAMADGAIVFALANPDPEVDPAVARETAAVVATGRSDFPNQINNVLVFPGVFRGLLDAQSRTVNTEMMLAAAHALADVVTEDEINPNYIIPSVFNDKVAGAVAGAVREAAKAAGVVA
;
A
#
# COMPACT_ATOMS: atom_id res chain seq x y z
N MET A 1 -17.23 9.47 -16.16
CA MET A 1 -16.76 10.87 -16.21
C MET A 1 -15.34 10.87 -16.73
N ALA A 2 -14.92 11.89 -17.49
CA ALA A 2 -13.50 12.01 -17.86
C ALA A 2 -12.69 12.22 -16.58
N THR A 3 -11.75 11.31 -16.30
CA THR A 3 -10.82 11.42 -15.18
C THR A 3 -9.98 12.68 -15.37
N ALA A 4 -9.82 13.47 -14.30
CA ALA A 4 -8.98 14.66 -14.34
C ALA A 4 -7.54 14.27 -14.75
N PRO A 5 -6.84 15.11 -15.55
CA PRO A 5 -5.46 14.86 -15.92
C PRO A 5 -4.55 14.56 -14.72
N SER A 6 -3.76 13.49 -14.81
CA SER A 6 -2.88 13.04 -13.74
C SER A 6 -1.46 12.81 -14.25
N VAL A 7 -0.47 13.05 -13.37
CA VAL A 7 0.95 12.81 -13.66
C VAL A 7 1.23 11.31 -13.92
N SER A 8 0.39 10.42 -13.38
CA SER A 8 0.48 8.97 -13.62
C SER A 8 0.29 8.60 -15.11
N TYR A 9 -0.43 9.42 -15.86
CA TYR A 9 -0.64 9.31 -17.31
C TYR A 9 0.03 10.48 -18.03
N SER A 10 1.29 10.77 -17.67
CA SER A 10 2.05 11.84 -18.31
C SER A 10 2.96 11.34 -19.42
N MET A 11 2.94 12.06 -20.54
CA MET A 11 3.76 11.79 -21.71
C MET A 11 4.64 13.00 -22.02
N THR A 12 5.86 12.73 -22.48
CA THR A 12 6.70 13.74 -23.14
C THR A 12 6.71 13.49 -24.64
N VAL A 13 6.24 14.47 -25.40
CA VAL A 13 6.09 14.43 -26.85
C VAL A 13 7.14 15.35 -27.46
N ARG A 14 8.09 14.78 -28.18
CA ARG A 14 9.07 15.55 -28.96
C ARG A 14 8.46 15.98 -30.28
N LEU A 15 8.58 17.25 -30.62
CA LEU A 15 7.98 17.88 -31.79
C LEU A 15 9.04 18.74 -32.50
N GLU A 16 9.04 18.76 -33.82
CA GLU A 16 9.65 19.87 -34.57
C GLU A 16 8.55 20.78 -35.11
N VAL A 17 8.70 22.08 -34.90
CA VAL A 17 7.71 23.10 -35.26
C VAL A 17 8.39 24.24 -36.02
N PRO A 18 7.69 25.04 -36.83
CA PRO A 18 8.27 26.20 -37.48
C PRO A 18 8.77 27.23 -36.45
N ALA A 19 9.85 27.95 -36.74
CA ALA A 19 10.47 28.93 -35.83
C ALA A 19 9.66 30.24 -35.62
N GLY A 20 8.35 30.20 -35.78
CA GLY A 20 7.43 31.33 -35.59
C GLY A 20 6.91 31.46 -34.15
N GLY A 21 6.48 32.67 -33.77
CA GLY A 21 6.05 32.99 -32.40
C GLY A 21 4.74 32.34 -31.92
N THR A 22 4.02 31.61 -32.78
CA THR A 22 2.71 31.01 -32.45
C THR A 22 2.77 29.51 -32.15
N ALA A 23 3.88 28.83 -32.45
CA ALA A 23 3.96 27.38 -32.36
C ALA A 23 3.71 26.86 -30.94
N VAL A 24 4.29 27.53 -29.93
CA VAL A 24 4.07 27.19 -28.50
C VAL A 24 2.60 27.29 -28.13
N SER A 25 1.92 28.38 -28.53
CA SER A 25 0.50 28.59 -28.24
C SER A 25 -0.38 27.55 -28.92
N GLN A 26 -0.08 27.16 -30.16
CA GLN A 26 -0.85 26.13 -30.87
C GLN A 26 -0.75 24.78 -30.18
N LEU A 27 0.46 24.40 -29.73
CA LEU A 27 0.70 23.17 -28.99
C LEU A 27 -0.06 23.15 -27.66
N THR A 28 0.04 24.21 -26.85
CA THR A 28 -0.65 24.27 -25.55
C THR A 28 -2.16 24.27 -25.72
N THR A 29 -2.69 25.04 -26.67
CA THR A 29 -4.13 25.08 -26.97
C THR A 29 -4.66 23.73 -27.44
N ALA A 30 -3.91 22.98 -28.26
CA ALA A 30 -4.33 21.65 -28.69
C ALA A 30 -4.46 20.66 -27.53
N VAL A 31 -3.50 20.67 -26.60
CA VAL A 31 -3.54 19.82 -25.39
C VAL A 31 -4.73 20.17 -24.51
N GLU A 32 -4.92 21.45 -24.20
CA GLU A 32 -6.00 21.92 -23.34
C GLU A 32 -7.39 21.68 -23.97
N SER A 33 -7.51 21.88 -25.29
CA SER A 33 -8.76 21.64 -26.03
C SER A 33 -9.15 20.16 -26.09
N ALA A 34 -8.17 19.27 -26.00
CA ALA A 34 -8.39 17.83 -25.87
C ALA A 34 -8.73 17.40 -24.44
N GLY A 35 -8.67 18.31 -23.45
CA GLY A 35 -8.92 18.01 -22.04
C GLY A 35 -7.67 17.57 -21.27
N GLY A 36 -6.48 17.65 -21.88
CA GLY A 36 -5.20 17.43 -21.21
C GLY A 36 -4.69 18.67 -20.49
N SER A 37 -3.59 18.52 -19.76
CA SER A 37 -2.88 19.64 -19.12
C SER A 37 -1.42 19.65 -19.54
N VAL A 38 -0.89 20.80 -19.95
CA VAL A 38 0.54 20.97 -20.20
C VAL A 38 1.25 21.19 -18.87
N THR A 39 2.17 20.29 -18.54
CA THR A 39 2.94 20.32 -17.29
C THR A 39 4.39 20.74 -17.49
N GLY A 40 4.87 20.76 -18.74
CA GLY A 40 6.20 21.26 -19.10
C GLY A 40 6.32 21.48 -20.60
N LEU A 41 7.17 22.42 -20.99
CA LEU A 41 7.48 22.70 -22.39
C LEU A 41 8.92 23.18 -22.50
N ASP A 42 9.76 22.40 -23.16
CA ASP A 42 11.20 22.62 -23.24
C ASP A 42 11.65 22.77 -24.69
N VAL A 43 12.27 23.89 -25.03
CA VAL A 43 12.91 24.07 -26.35
C VAL A 43 14.29 23.42 -26.32
N THR A 44 14.43 22.26 -26.96
CA THR A 44 15.66 21.45 -26.91
C THR A 44 16.64 21.74 -28.05
N ALA A 45 16.18 22.35 -29.14
CA ALA A 45 17.03 22.88 -30.20
C ALA A 45 16.33 24.04 -30.92
N SER A 46 17.12 25.04 -31.35
CA SER A 46 16.63 26.19 -32.10
C SER A 46 17.42 26.35 -33.40
N GLY A 47 16.75 26.16 -34.54
CA GLY A 47 17.26 26.48 -35.87
C GLY A 47 16.61 27.75 -36.43
N HIS A 48 17.08 28.20 -37.60
CA HIS A 48 16.54 29.40 -38.26
C HIS A 48 15.08 29.22 -38.72
N ASP A 49 14.71 28.03 -39.20
CA ASP A 49 13.37 27.76 -39.74
C ASP A 49 12.52 26.84 -38.84
N LYS A 50 13.16 26.11 -37.91
CA LYS A 50 12.50 25.12 -37.06
C LYS A 50 13.00 25.17 -35.62
N LEU A 51 12.09 24.92 -34.68
CA LEU A 51 12.36 24.67 -33.27
C LEU A 51 12.06 23.20 -32.96
N ARG A 52 12.84 22.61 -32.06
CA ARG A 52 12.51 21.34 -31.44
C ARG A 52 11.99 21.60 -30.04
N ILE A 53 10.79 21.12 -29.76
CA ILE A 53 10.09 21.32 -28.50
C ILE A 53 9.72 19.96 -27.94
N ASP A 54 10.04 19.72 -26.67
CA ASP A 54 9.51 18.60 -25.91
C ASP A 54 8.35 19.13 -25.05
N VAL A 55 7.12 18.68 -25.35
CA VAL A 55 5.92 19.05 -24.58
C VAL A 55 5.59 17.91 -23.64
N THR A 56 5.54 18.20 -22.34
CA THR A 56 5.10 17.24 -21.33
C THR A 56 3.65 17.51 -20.97
N ILE A 57 2.80 16.50 -21.18
CA ILE A 57 1.36 16.55 -20.97
C ILE A 57 0.96 15.60 -19.82
N ALA A 58 -0.08 15.94 -19.10
CA ALA A 58 -0.83 15.03 -18.24
C ALA A 58 -2.18 14.74 -18.90
N ALA A 59 -2.61 13.48 -18.88
CA ALA A 59 -3.88 13.02 -19.42
C ALA A 59 -4.69 12.28 -18.35
N GLY A 60 -5.97 12.00 -18.65
CA GLY A 60 -6.86 11.26 -17.77
C GLY A 60 -6.64 9.73 -17.81
N SER A 61 -6.04 9.23 -18.88
CA SER A 61 -5.74 7.81 -19.12
C SER A 61 -4.70 7.67 -20.24
N THR A 62 -4.17 6.47 -20.46
CA THR A 62 -3.28 6.18 -21.61
C THR A 62 -3.98 6.44 -22.95
N ALA A 63 -5.24 6.03 -23.10
CA ALA A 63 -6.01 6.27 -24.32
C ALA A 63 -6.21 7.77 -24.60
N HIS A 64 -6.51 8.56 -23.56
CA HIS A 64 -6.62 10.01 -23.68
C HIS A 64 -5.27 10.66 -24.02
N ALA A 65 -4.16 10.14 -23.48
CA ALA A 65 -2.83 10.62 -23.84
C ALA A 65 -2.52 10.40 -25.34
N ASP A 66 -2.88 9.21 -25.86
CA ASP A 66 -2.76 8.89 -27.29
C ASP A 66 -3.62 9.81 -28.17
N GLU A 67 -4.85 10.12 -27.74
CA GLU A 67 -5.72 11.10 -28.42
C GLU A 67 -5.09 12.50 -28.48
N ILE A 68 -4.51 12.99 -27.38
CA ILE A 68 -3.79 14.27 -27.34
C ILE A 68 -2.60 14.24 -28.31
N VAL A 69 -1.85 13.14 -28.34
CA VAL A 69 -0.70 12.97 -29.25
C VAL A 69 -1.13 13.04 -30.72
N GLU A 70 -2.26 12.42 -31.08
CA GLU A 70 -2.80 12.50 -32.44
C GLU A 70 -3.29 13.92 -32.79
N GLN A 71 -3.88 14.66 -31.85
CA GLN A 71 -4.23 16.07 -32.04
C GLN A 71 -2.99 16.94 -32.30
N LEU A 72 -1.92 16.72 -31.53
CA LEU A 72 -0.63 17.41 -31.75
C LEU A 72 -0.02 17.09 -33.12
N ARG A 73 -0.18 15.85 -33.61
CA ARG A 73 0.26 15.45 -34.96
C ARG A 73 -0.53 16.16 -36.06
N GLY A 74 -1.79 16.52 -35.81
CA GLY A 74 -2.67 17.19 -36.77
C GLY A 74 -2.37 18.67 -37.01
N ILE A 75 -1.49 19.30 -36.22
CA ILE A 75 -1.17 20.73 -36.33
C ILE A 75 -0.29 20.98 -37.57
N GLU A 76 -0.70 21.93 -38.42
CA GLU A 76 0.02 22.27 -39.64
C GLU A 76 1.47 22.73 -39.34
N GLY A 77 2.43 22.16 -40.07
CA GLY A 77 3.86 22.47 -39.90
C GLY A 77 4.53 21.78 -38.72
N VAL A 78 3.79 21.05 -37.89
CA VAL A 78 4.33 20.25 -36.78
C VAL A 78 4.69 18.84 -37.28
N SER A 79 5.87 18.35 -36.91
CA SER A 79 6.24 16.95 -37.12
C SER A 79 6.50 16.25 -35.78
N LEU A 80 5.81 15.13 -35.58
CA LEU A 80 5.91 14.31 -34.37
C LEU A 80 7.22 13.52 -34.37
N GLY A 81 7.98 13.64 -33.29
CA GLY A 81 9.14 12.82 -32.99
C GLY A 81 8.79 11.69 -32.03
N LYS A 82 9.70 11.42 -31.08
CA LYS A 82 9.49 10.36 -30.08
C LYS A 82 8.45 10.79 -29.04
N VAL A 83 7.48 9.93 -28.79
CA VAL A 83 6.54 10.01 -27.67
C VAL A 83 7.05 9.07 -26.58
N SER A 84 7.17 9.56 -25.35
CA SER A 84 7.66 8.75 -24.23
C SER A 84 6.72 8.88 -23.03
N ASP A 85 6.19 7.76 -22.58
CA ASP A 85 5.46 7.67 -21.31
C ASP A 85 6.46 7.81 -20.16
N ARG A 86 6.25 8.81 -19.29
CA ARG A 86 7.17 9.14 -18.21
C ARG A 86 7.22 8.06 -17.13
N THR A 87 6.10 7.36 -16.89
CA THR A 87 6.07 6.22 -15.99
C THR A 87 6.93 5.09 -16.53
N PHE A 88 6.83 4.77 -17.83
CA PHE A 88 7.69 3.73 -18.44
C PHE A 88 9.17 4.13 -18.44
N LEU A 89 9.49 5.41 -18.71
CA LEU A 89 10.87 5.90 -18.65
C LEU A 89 11.49 5.71 -17.25
N MET A 90 10.73 5.94 -16.18
CA MET A 90 11.17 5.72 -14.80
C MET A 90 11.45 4.24 -14.48
N HIS A 91 10.98 3.30 -15.29
CA HIS A 91 11.18 1.86 -15.10
C HIS A 91 12.26 1.27 -16.01
N LEU A 92 12.92 2.07 -16.86
CA LEU A 92 14.01 1.59 -17.70
C LEU A 92 15.19 1.14 -16.84
N GLY A 93 15.42 -0.17 -16.78
CA GLY A 93 16.47 -0.77 -15.96
C GLY A 93 16.08 -1.06 -14.51
N GLY A 94 14.80 -0.90 -14.16
CA GLY A 94 14.29 -1.09 -12.79
C GLY A 94 14.42 0.16 -11.91
N LYS A 95 13.89 0.09 -10.69
CA LYS A 95 13.82 1.22 -9.74
C LYS A 95 14.83 1.22 -8.61
N ILE A 96 15.57 0.12 -8.47
CA ILE A 96 16.50 -0.10 -7.37
C ILE A 96 17.85 -0.61 -7.90
N GLU A 97 18.92 -0.34 -7.16
CA GLU A 97 20.25 -0.86 -7.45
C GLU A 97 20.97 -1.26 -6.15
N MET A 98 21.96 -2.16 -6.28
CA MET A 98 22.84 -2.54 -5.19
C MET A 98 24.08 -1.64 -5.18
N GLN A 99 24.42 -1.12 -4.01
CA GLN A 99 25.66 -0.38 -3.80
C GLN A 99 26.45 -0.95 -2.62
N SER A 100 27.78 -0.94 -2.73
CA SER A 100 28.67 -1.33 -1.64
C SER A 100 28.67 -0.29 -0.51
N LYS A 101 28.62 -0.74 0.74
CA LYS A 101 28.76 0.14 1.92
C LYS A 101 30.20 0.66 2.11
N HIS A 102 31.18 -0.06 1.57
CA HIS A 102 32.60 0.32 1.64
C HIS A 102 33.19 0.41 0.22
N PRO A 103 33.96 1.46 -0.08
CA PRO A 103 34.63 1.56 -1.37
C PRO A 103 35.70 0.47 -1.50
N ILE A 104 35.83 -0.12 -2.69
CA ILE A 104 36.87 -1.11 -3.03
C ILE A 104 37.82 -0.47 -4.04
N ARG A 105 38.88 0.19 -3.55
CA ARG A 105 39.73 1.06 -4.40
C ARG A 105 41.07 0.40 -4.76
N ASN A 106 41.54 -0.50 -3.91
CA ASN A 106 42.86 -1.10 -4.02
C ASN A 106 42.83 -2.57 -3.55
N ARG A 107 43.99 -3.23 -3.61
CA ARG A 107 44.13 -4.64 -3.22
C ARG A 107 43.88 -4.87 -1.73
N ASP A 108 44.22 -3.91 -0.88
CA ASP A 108 44.02 -4.04 0.57
C ASP A 108 42.52 -4.01 0.90
N ASP A 109 41.76 -3.06 0.34
CA ASP A 109 40.30 -3.00 0.44
C ASP A 109 39.66 -4.32 -0.04
N LEU A 110 40.09 -4.83 -1.22
CA LEU A 110 39.62 -6.09 -1.78
C LEU A 110 39.91 -7.29 -0.86
N SER A 111 41.11 -7.34 -0.27
CA SER A 111 41.52 -8.43 0.62
C SER A 111 40.74 -8.50 1.93
N MET A 112 40.17 -7.37 2.37
CA MET A 112 39.33 -7.28 3.56
C MET A 112 37.87 -7.63 3.28
N VAL A 113 37.32 -7.12 2.17
CA VAL A 113 35.91 -7.36 1.78
C VAL A 113 35.73 -8.78 1.21
N TYR A 114 36.77 -9.33 0.58
CA TYR A 114 36.75 -10.65 -0.04
C TYR A 114 37.94 -11.50 0.42
N THR A 115 38.50 -12.32 -0.45
CA THR A 115 39.59 -13.24 -0.09
C THR A 115 40.92 -12.50 0.10
N PRO A 116 41.72 -12.92 1.11
CA PRO A 116 41.45 -13.99 2.07
C PRO A 116 40.69 -13.55 3.34
N GLY A 117 40.51 -12.23 3.58
CA GLY A 117 40.02 -11.69 4.85
C GLY A 117 38.62 -12.15 5.26
N VAL A 118 37.70 -12.26 4.29
CA VAL A 118 36.31 -12.69 4.50
C VAL A 118 36.19 -14.06 5.16
N ALA A 119 37.18 -14.95 4.96
CA ALA A 119 37.17 -16.30 5.53
C ALA A 119 37.11 -16.27 7.07
N ARG A 120 37.75 -15.28 7.72
CA ARG A 120 37.69 -15.13 9.18
C ARG A 120 36.29 -14.76 9.67
N VAL A 121 35.56 -13.94 8.90
CA VAL A 121 34.18 -13.58 9.20
C VAL A 121 33.27 -14.80 9.03
N CYS A 122 33.46 -15.58 7.96
CA CYS A 122 32.72 -16.83 7.76
C CYS A 122 32.93 -17.82 8.92
N MET A 123 34.18 -18.02 9.36
CA MET A 123 34.47 -18.92 10.48
C MET A 123 33.88 -18.42 11.79
N ALA A 124 33.90 -17.11 12.07
CA ALA A 124 33.26 -16.54 13.25
C ALA A 124 31.74 -16.80 13.26
N ILE A 125 31.05 -16.68 12.11
CA ILE A 125 29.63 -17.00 11.99
C ILE A 125 29.38 -18.51 12.09
N ALA A 126 30.27 -19.35 11.57
CA ALA A 126 30.16 -20.80 11.72
C ALA A 126 30.28 -21.25 13.18
N GLU A 127 31.12 -20.58 13.97
CA GLU A 127 31.25 -20.80 15.42
C GLU A 127 30.08 -20.21 16.22
N ASN A 128 29.54 -19.07 15.79
CA ASN A 128 28.41 -18.39 16.41
C ASN A 128 27.40 -17.87 15.36
N PRO A 129 26.38 -18.66 14.99
CA PRO A 129 25.44 -18.30 13.92
C PRO A 129 24.70 -16.97 14.10
N GLU A 130 24.45 -16.54 15.35
CA GLU A 130 23.80 -15.26 15.65
C GLU A 130 24.61 -14.04 15.15
N ASP A 131 25.93 -14.19 15.00
CA ASP A 131 26.79 -13.14 14.45
C ASP A 131 26.48 -12.84 12.98
N ALA A 132 25.73 -13.69 12.27
CA ALA A 132 25.22 -13.38 10.93
C ALA A 132 24.45 -12.05 10.91
N ARG A 133 23.65 -11.76 11.95
CA ARG A 133 22.92 -10.49 12.05
C ARG A 133 23.85 -9.31 12.32
N ARG A 134 24.98 -9.52 12.99
CA ARG A 134 25.94 -8.44 13.32
C ARG A 134 26.91 -8.14 12.19
N LEU A 135 27.39 -9.19 11.50
CA LEU A 135 28.52 -9.14 10.58
C LEU A 135 28.11 -9.14 9.11
N THR A 136 26.80 -9.21 8.80
CA THR A 136 26.31 -9.22 7.42
C THR A 136 25.18 -8.23 7.20
N ILE A 137 24.73 -8.13 5.94
CA ILE A 137 23.57 -7.31 5.58
C ILE A 137 22.27 -7.76 6.27
N LYS A 138 22.19 -9.04 6.73
CA LYS A 138 21.01 -9.62 7.41
C LYS A 138 20.40 -8.64 8.40
N ARG A 139 21.22 -7.91 9.19
CA ARG A 139 20.81 -6.88 10.16
C ARG A 139 19.68 -5.95 9.70
N ASN A 140 19.71 -5.58 8.42
CA ASN A 140 18.89 -4.52 7.86
C ASN A 140 18.18 -4.96 6.56
N SER A 141 18.17 -6.26 6.27
CA SER A 141 17.59 -6.81 5.05
C SER A 141 16.18 -7.33 5.26
N VAL A 142 15.26 -6.97 4.36
CA VAL A 142 13.89 -7.51 4.30
C VAL A 142 13.64 -8.13 2.94
N ALA A 143 13.04 -9.31 2.89
CA ALA A 143 12.55 -9.89 1.64
C ALA A 143 11.11 -9.44 1.41
N VAL A 144 10.83 -8.81 0.27
CA VAL A 144 9.47 -8.50 -0.19
C VAL A 144 9.03 -9.64 -1.09
N VAL A 145 8.28 -10.60 -0.53
CA VAL A 145 7.93 -11.86 -1.17
C VAL A 145 6.51 -11.81 -1.73
N THR A 146 6.36 -12.20 -2.99
CA THR A 146 5.05 -12.33 -3.67
C THR A 146 5.06 -13.52 -4.62
N ASP A 147 3.87 -14.05 -4.96
CA ASP A 147 3.66 -14.95 -6.10
C ASP A 147 2.95 -14.24 -7.28
N GLY A 148 2.63 -12.94 -7.14
CA GLY A 148 1.92 -12.14 -8.13
C GLY A 148 0.46 -12.55 -8.35
N SER A 149 -0.16 -13.23 -7.37
CA SER A 149 -1.53 -13.72 -7.49
C SER A 149 -2.62 -12.71 -7.13
N ALA A 150 -2.27 -11.60 -6.48
CA ALA A 150 -3.20 -10.53 -6.12
C ALA A 150 -2.56 -9.14 -6.22
N VAL A 151 -1.96 -8.82 -7.38
CA VAL A 151 -1.21 -7.57 -7.57
C VAL A 151 -2.16 -6.39 -7.66
N LEU A 152 -2.17 -5.53 -6.63
CA LEU A 152 -3.06 -4.36 -6.56
C LEU A 152 -4.54 -4.76 -6.83
N GLY A 153 -5.27 -3.97 -7.62
CA GLY A 153 -6.59 -4.33 -8.16
C GLY A 153 -6.54 -5.11 -9.48
N LEU A 154 -5.37 -5.58 -9.92
CA LEU A 154 -5.18 -6.26 -11.22
C LEU A 154 -5.38 -7.78 -11.13
N GLY A 155 -5.40 -8.33 -9.91
CA GLY A 155 -5.56 -9.75 -9.66
C GLY A 155 -4.31 -10.57 -9.98
N ASN A 156 -4.52 -11.79 -10.46
CA ASN A 156 -3.44 -12.74 -10.74
C ASN A 156 -2.82 -12.47 -12.12
N ILE A 157 -1.73 -11.71 -12.13
CA ILE A 157 -0.96 -11.37 -13.34
C ILE A 157 0.43 -12.01 -13.36
N GLY A 158 0.72 -12.82 -12.34
CA GLY A 158 1.94 -13.60 -12.22
C GLY A 158 3.15 -12.80 -11.72
N PRO A 159 4.22 -13.51 -11.33
CA PRO A 159 5.36 -12.95 -10.60
C PRO A 159 6.15 -11.90 -11.40
N LYS A 160 6.25 -12.07 -12.73
CA LYS A 160 7.01 -11.13 -13.59
C LYS A 160 6.32 -9.76 -13.66
N ALA A 161 5.00 -9.75 -13.75
CA ALA A 161 4.22 -8.52 -13.80
C ALA A 161 4.10 -7.86 -12.41
N ALA A 162 4.28 -8.63 -11.33
CA ALA A 162 4.36 -8.11 -9.96
C ALA A 162 5.68 -7.39 -9.65
N LEU A 163 6.77 -7.74 -10.34
CA LEU A 163 8.12 -7.25 -10.03
C LEU A 163 8.24 -5.72 -9.91
N PRO A 164 7.62 -4.89 -10.79
CA PRO A 164 7.62 -3.44 -10.60
C PRO A 164 7.00 -3.03 -9.27
N VAL A 165 5.89 -3.61 -8.82
CA VAL A 165 5.27 -3.27 -7.53
C VAL A 165 6.23 -3.60 -6.38
N MET A 166 6.86 -4.77 -6.43
CA MET A 166 7.82 -5.21 -5.42
C MET A 166 9.08 -4.34 -5.36
N GLU A 167 9.63 -3.93 -6.51
CA GLU A 167 10.72 -2.94 -6.56
C GLU A 167 10.30 -1.60 -5.95
N GLY A 168 9.06 -1.17 -6.21
CA GLY A 168 8.48 0.02 -5.60
C GLY A 168 8.46 -0.08 -4.07
N LYS A 169 7.97 -1.19 -3.52
CA LYS A 169 8.00 -1.45 -2.08
C LYS A 169 9.41 -1.43 -1.51
N ALA A 170 10.36 -2.07 -2.18
CA ALA A 170 11.76 -2.05 -1.77
C ALA A 170 12.35 -0.62 -1.72
N ALA A 171 12.06 0.20 -2.73
CA ALA A 171 12.46 1.60 -2.77
C ALA A 171 11.84 2.42 -1.62
N LEU A 172 10.58 2.15 -1.26
CA LEU A 172 9.87 2.82 -0.18
C LEU A 172 10.42 2.43 1.20
N PHE A 173 10.73 1.15 1.42
CA PHE A 173 11.48 0.69 2.60
C PHE A 173 12.80 1.45 2.78
N LYS A 174 13.55 1.62 1.67
CA LYS A 174 14.81 2.35 1.69
C LYS A 174 14.60 3.83 1.99
N ARG A 175 13.65 4.48 1.31
CA ARG A 175 13.39 5.91 1.40
C ARG A 175 12.91 6.35 2.79
N PHE A 176 12.00 5.60 3.38
CA PHE A 176 11.30 6.01 4.61
C PHE A 176 11.87 5.40 5.89
N ALA A 177 12.58 4.27 5.80
CA ALA A 177 13.10 3.58 6.97
C ALA A 177 14.58 3.16 6.86
N GLY A 178 15.26 3.47 5.74
CA GLY A 178 16.65 3.10 5.52
C GLY A 178 16.88 1.58 5.42
N ILE A 179 15.83 0.80 5.15
CA ILE A 179 15.87 -0.67 5.10
C ILE A 179 16.34 -1.14 3.73
N ASP A 180 17.23 -2.14 3.72
CA ASP A 180 17.77 -2.76 2.49
C ASP A 180 16.83 -3.89 2.04
N ALA A 181 15.71 -3.54 1.40
CA ALA A 181 14.70 -4.50 0.97
C ALA A 181 14.96 -5.07 -0.44
N TRP A 182 14.57 -6.34 -0.66
CA TRP A 182 14.79 -7.05 -1.92
C TRP A 182 13.49 -7.68 -2.45
N PRO A 183 13.11 -7.43 -3.71
CA PRO A 183 11.93 -8.05 -4.31
C PRO A 183 12.20 -9.53 -4.66
N ILE A 184 11.34 -10.43 -4.16
CA ILE A 184 11.41 -11.88 -4.38
C ILE A 184 10.07 -12.35 -4.94
N CYS A 185 9.96 -12.37 -6.28
CA CYS A 185 8.75 -12.83 -6.97
C CYS A 185 8.90 -14.32 -7.31
N LEU A 186 8.07 -15.16 -6.70
CA LEU A 186 8.13 -16.63 -6.82
C LEU A 186 7.26 -17.11 -7.99
N ASP A 187 7.84 -17.91 -8.88
CA ASP A 187 7.12 -18.56 -9.99
C ASP A 187 6.46 -19.87 -9.56
N THR A 188 5.69 -19.79 -8.47
CA THR A 188 4.86 -20.86 -7.95
C THR A 188 3.70 -20.27 -7.15
N GLN A 189 2.53 -20.91 -7.25
CA GLN A 189 1.34 -20.59 -6.46
C GLN A 189 0.96 -21.77 -5.54
N ASP A 190 1.85 -22.75 -5.40
CA ASP A 190 1.68 -23.83 -4.44
C ASP A 190 2.08 -23.35 -3.03
N THR A 191 1.17 -23.48 -2.07
CA THR A 191 1.35 -22.99 -0.69
C THR A 191 2.58 -23.64 -0.03
N ASP A 192 2.74 -24.96 -0.16
CA ASP A 192 3.86 -25.69 0.42
C ASP A 192 5.21 -25.22 -0.17
N ALA A 193 5.27 -25.10 -1.50
CA ALA A 193 6.46 -24.63 -2.19
C ALA A 193 6.84 -23.20 -1.77
N ILE A 194 5.85 -22.29 -1.65
CA ILE A 194 6.11 -20.92 -1.18
C ILE A 194 6.71 -20.95 0.23
N VAL A 195 6.09 -21.70 1.16
CA VAL A 195 6.57 -21.79 2.55
C VAL A 195 8.00 -22.33 2.60
N GLU A 196 8.30 -23.42 1.89
CA GLU A 196 9.64 -24.01 1.87
C GLU A 196 10.70 -23.11 1.22
N ILE A 197 10.36 -22.43 0.13
CA ILE A 197 11.28 -21.48 -0.52
C ILE A 197 11.59 -20.31 0.42
N VAL A 198 10.57 -19.72 1.05
CA VAL A 198 10.76 -18.59 1.96
C VAL A 198 11.61 -19.01 3.17
N LYS A 199 11.38 -20.20 3.72
CA LYS A 199 12.24 -20.77 4.77
C LYS A 199 13.68 -20.94 4.32
N ALA A 200 13.91 -21.43 3.11
CA ALA A 200 15.25 -21.64 2.59
C ALA A 200 16.05 -20.33 2.38
N ILE A 201 15.38 -19.23 2.05
CA ILE A 201 16.04 -17.92 1.84
C ILE A 201 16.14 -17.05 3.11
N ALA A 202 15.36 -17.36 4.15
CA ALA A 202 15.32 -16.63 5.42
C ALA A 202 16.70 -16.37 6.07
N PRO A 203 17.75 -17.22 5.95
CA PRO A 203 19.07 -16.91 6.48
C PRO A 203 19.62 -15.54 6.05
N GLY A 204 19.30 -15.05 4.84
CA GLY A 204 19.76 -13.76 4.31
C GLY A 204 19.03 -12.51 4.83
N PHE A 205 17.91 -12.68 5.53
CA PHE A 205 17.00 -11.57 5.88
C PHE A 205 16.74 -11.50 7.40
N ALA A 206 16.41 -10.32 7.91
CA ALA A 206 15.95 -10.12 9.29
C ALA A 206 14.44 -9.88 9.38
N GLY A 207 13.72 -9.96 8.27
CA GLY A 207 12.27 -9.95 8.23
C GLY A 207 11.75 -10.33 6.84
N ILE A 208 10.53 -10.85 6.80
CA ILE A 208 9.81 -11.20 5.58
C ILE A 208 8.56 -10.33 5.48
N ASN A 209 8.44 -9.59 4.39
CA ASN A 209 7.23 -8.86 4.03
C ASN A 209 6.50 -9.63 2.92
N LEU A 210 5.39 -10.28 3.25
CA LEU A 210 4.51 -10.93 2.27
C LEU A 210 3.63 -9.88 1.60
N GLU A 211 3.45 -10.02 0.29
CA GLU A 211 2.81 -9.00 -0.54
C GLU A 211 2.03 -9.59 -1.71
N ASP A 212 0.86 -9.04 -2.02
CA ASP A 212 0.08 -9.36 -3.23
C ASP A 212 -0.16 -10.88 -3.42
N ILE A 213 -0.41 -11.61 -2.32
CA ILE A 213 -0.74 -13.04 -2.32
C ILE A 213 -2.24 -13.21 -2.08
N SER A 214 -2.92 -13.97 -2.94
CA SER A 214 -4.37 -14.12 -2.90
C SER A 214 -4.87 -14.89 -1.66
N ALA A 215 -6.01 -14.44 -1.14
CA ALA A 215 -6.78 -15.22 -0.17
C ALA A 215 -7.42 -16.45 -0.84
N PRO A 216 -7.61 -17.57 -0.12
CA PRO A 216 -7.29 -17.76 1.30
C PRO A 216 -5.83 -18.19 1.58
N ARG A 217 -5.02 -18.47 0.55
CA ARG A 217 -3.66 -19.04 0.70
C ARG A 217 -2.74 -18.16 1.53
N CYS A 218 -2.86 -16.84 1.40
CA CYS A 218 -2.05 -15.89 2.15
C CYS A 218 -2.13 -16.09 3.67
N PHE A 219 -3.28 -16.51 4.21
CA PHE A 219 -3.44 -16.78 5.64
C PHE A 219 -2.61 -17.99 6.08
N GLU A 220 -2.69 -19.09 5.34
CA GLU A 220 -1.96 -20.32 5.66
C GLU A 220 -0.45 -20.12 5.51
N ILE A 221 -0.03 -19.48 4.41
CA ILE A 221 1.38 -19.16 4.14
C ILE A 221 1.94 -18.32 5.29
N GLU A 222 1.24 -17.25 5.68
CA GLU A 222 1.70 -16.38 6.76
C GLU A 222 1.78 -17.12 8.09
N ALA A 223 0.73 -17.87 8.47
CA ALA A 223 0.68 -18.61 9.72
C ALA A 223 1.85 -19.61 9.83
N ARG A 224 2.08 -20.42 8.78
CA ARG A 224 3.15 -21.40 8.75
C ARG A 224 4.54 -20.77 8.77
N LEU A 225 4.72 -19.62 8.11
CA LEU A 225 6.00 -18.90 8.14
C LEU A 225 6.25 -18.24 9.50
N ARG A 226 5.24 -17.69 10.15
CA ARG A 226 5.35 -17.12 11.51
C ARG A 226 5.68 -18.18 12.55
N GLU A 227 5.22 -19.41 12.36
CA GLU A 227 5.56 -20.55 13.22
C GLU A 227 6.97 -21.08 12.94
N ALA A 228 7.36 -21.18 11.67
CA ALA A 228 8.61 -21.83 11.27
C ALA A 228 9.85 -20.94 11.37
N LEU A 229 9.72 -19.61 11.37
CA LEU A 229 10.83 -18.67 11.31
C LEU A 229 11.13 -17.99 12.64
N ASP A 230 12.39 -17.64 12.84
CA ASP A 230 12.90 -16.87 13.98
C ASP A 230 12.98 -15.35 13.71
N ILE A 231 12.42 -14.91 12.59
CA ILE A 231 12.36 -13.52 12.14
C ILE A 231 10.89 -13.12 11.90
N PRO A 232 10.55 -11.83 12.04
CA PRO A 232 9.19 -11.37 11.84
C PRO A 232 8.74 -11.60 10.40
N VAL A 233 7.55 -12.16 10.25
CA VAL A 233 6.82 -12.28 9.00
C VAL A 233 5.58 -11.41 9.10
N PHE A 234 5.42 -10.49 8.15
CA PHE A 234 4.35 -9.52 8.14
C PHE A 234 3.75 -9.47 6.74
N HIS A 235 2.44 -9.63 6.64
CA HIS A 235 1.72 -9.45 5.37
C HIS A 235 1.13 -8.05 5.31
N ASP A 236 1.62 -7.22 4.38
CA ASP A 236 1.27 -5.79 4.37
C ASP A 236 -0.20 -5.55 3.99
N ASP A 237 -0.73 -6.26 2.98
CA ASP A 237 -2.14 -6.14 2.59
C ASP A 237 -3.13 -6.53 3.69
N GLN A 238 -2.69 -7.32 4.67
CA GLN A 238 -3.47 -7.69 5.84
C GLN A 238 -3.23 -6.71 6.98
N HIS A 239 -2.07 -6.82 7.62
CA HIS A 239 -1.78 -6.14 8.88
C HIS A 239 -1.40 -4.67 8.67
N GLY A 240 -0.74 -4.35 7.56
CA GLY A 240 -0.45 -2.97 7.18
C GLY A 240 -1.73 -2.17 6.99
N THR A 241 -2.66 -2.72 6.21
CA THR A 241 -4.01 -2.16 6.02
C THR A 241 -4.75 -2.03 7.35
N ALA A 242 -4.74 -3.06 8.20
CA ALA A 242 -5.41 -3.02 9.50
C ALA A 242 -4.89 -1.89 10.40
N ILE A 243 -3.57 -1.71 10.48
CA ILE A 243 -2.93 -0.66 11.29
C ILE A 243 -3.32 0.73 10.80
N VAL A 244 -3.23 0.99 9.48
CA VAL A 244 -3.55 2.33 8.94
C VAL A 244 -5.05 2.63 9.05
N VAL A 245 -5.92 1.64 8.89
CA VAL A 245 -7.37 1.79 9.08
C VAL A 245 -7.70 2.09 10.54
N LEU A 246 -7.10 1.37 11.49
CA LEU A 246 -7.31 1.66 12.91
C LEU A 246 -6.81 3.06 13.26
N ALA A 247 -5.61 3.46 12.79
CA ALA A 247 -5.08 4.79 13.05
C ALA A 247 -6.00 5.91 12.53
N ALA A 248 -6.48 5.76 11.28
CA ALA A 248 -7.43 6.68 10.68
C ALA A 248 -8.76 6.70 11.46
N LEU A 249 -9.28 5.52 11.84
CA LEU A 249 -10.54 5.42 12.58
C LEU A 249 -10.43 6.07 13.97
N THR A 250 -9.32 5.88 14.69
CA THR A 250 -9.07 6.53 15.98
C THR A 250 -9.21 8.05 15.86
N ASN A 251 -8.62 8.65 14.84
CA ASN A 251 -8.74 10.09 14.62
C ASN A 251 -10.12 10.51 14.10
N ALA A 252 -10.75 9.73 13.21
CA ALA A 252 -12.11 10.00 12.76
C ALA A 252 -13.12 10.00 13.91
N LEU A 253 -12.97 9.08 14.87
CA LEU A 253 -13.77 9.01 16.09
C LEU A 253 -13.57 10.23 17.00
N ARG A 254 -12.33 10.76 17.11
CA ARG A 254 -12.07 12.04 17.79
C ARG A 254 -12.79 13.20 17.12
N VAL A 255 -12.83 13.24 15.79
CA VAL A 255 -13.54 14.30 15.02
C VAL A 255 -15.05 14.30 15.29
N VAL A 256 -15.67 13.13 15.40
CA VAL A 256 -17.12 13.00 15.60
C VAL A 256 -17.53 12.80 17.06
N ASP A 257 -16.56 12.87 18.00
CA ASP A 257 -16.72 12.69 19.44
C ASP A 257 -17.48 11.39 19.81
N LYS A 258 -17.06 10.26 19.23
CA LYS A 258 -17.64 8.93 19.50
C LYS A 258 -16.60 7.98 20.11
N PRO A 259 -16.88 7.29 21.23
CA PRO A 259 -15.99 6.28 21.76
C PRO A 259 -16.08 4.97 20.96
N ILE A 260 -14.93 4.34 20.70
CA ILE A 260 -14.80 3.16 19.81
C ILE A 260 -15.64 1.96 20.24
N GLU A 261 -15.92 1.83 21.54
CA GLU A 261 -16.72 0.73 22.08
C GLU A 261 -18.23 0.89 21.87
N ASN A 262 -18.70 2.09 21.48
CA ASN A 262 -20.13 2.38 21.31
C ASN A 262 -20.56 2.47 19.84
N VAL A 263 -19.63 2.44 18.90
CA VAL A 263 -19.95 2.56 17.47
C VAL A 263 -20.34 1.22 16.86
N ARG A 264 -21.28 1.24 15.91
CA ARG A 264 -21.55 0.12 15.01
C ARG A 264 -20.77 0.25 13.72
N VAL A 265 -19.84 -0.68 13.51
CA VAL A 265 -19.00 -0.75 12.30
C VAL A 265 -19.60 -1.74 11.32
N VAL A 266 -19.83 -1.31 10.08
CA VAL A 266 -20.22 -2.18 8.98
C VAL A 266 -19.07 -2.27 7.99
N MET A 267 -18.68 -3.48 7.63
CA MET A 267 -17.58 -3.75 6.72
C MET A 267 -18.06 -4.42 5.45
N SER A 268 -17.56 -3.96 4.30
CA SER A 268 -17.74 -4.64 3.03
C SER A 268 -16.44 -5.33 2.64
N GLY A 269 -16.44 -6.66 2.62
CA GLY A 269 -15.28 -7.48 2.30
C GLY A 269 -14.81 -8.35 3.47
N ALA A 270 -14.89 -9.68 3.29
CA ALA A 270 -14.43 -10.68 4.25
C ALA A 270 -13.11 -11.36 3.81
N GLY A 271 -12.32 -10.69 2.94
CA GLY A 271 -11.04 -11.18 2.45
C GLY A 271 -9.89 -10.99 3.45
N ALA A 272 -8.66 -11.04 2.94
CA ALA A 272 -7.42 -10.86 3.71
C ALA A 272 -7.41 -9.56 4.52
N ALA A 273 -7.53 -8.42 3.84
CA ALA A 273 -7.57 -7.11 4.47
C ALA A 273 -8.74 -6.98 5.46
N GLY A 274 -9.97 -7.32 5.03
CA GLY A 274 -11.17 -7.19 5.86
C GLY A 274 -11.10 -7.99 7.15
N THR A 275 -10.62 -9.23 7.09
CA THR A 275 -10.46 -10.09 8.28
C THR A 275 -9.40 -9.52 9.23
N ALA A 276 -8.28 -9.02 8.72
CA ALA A 276 -7.22 -8.43 9.53
C ALA A 276 -7.65 -7.11 10.19
N ILE A 277 -8.32 -6.22 9.44
CA ILE A 277 -8.93 -4.99 9.96
C ILE A 277 -9.88 -5.34 11.10
N LEU A 278 -10.84 -6.24 10.87
CA LEU A 278 -11.82 -6.64 11.87
C LEU A 278 -11.16 -7.12 13.17
N LYS A 279 -10.18 -8.05 13.06
CA LYS A 279 -9.46 -8.58 14.23
C LYS A 279 -8.78 -7.48 15.03
N LEU A 280 -8.12 -6.54 14.36
CA LEU A 280 -7.44 -5.44 15.04
C LEU A 280 -8.43 -4.44 15.65
N LEU A 281 -9.55 -4.16 14.98
CA LEU A 281 -10.62 -3.31 15.50
C LEU A 281 -11.27 -3.90 16.77
N LEU A 282 -11.55 -5.21 16.78
CA LEU A 282 -12.06 -5.91 17.96
C LEU A 282 -11.04 -5.85 19.11
N ALA A 283 -9.75 -6.04 18.81
CA ALA A 283 -8.68 -5.89 19.79
C ALA A 283 -8.53 -4.45 20.33
N ALA A 284 -8.84 -3.45 19.50
CA ALA A 284 -8.84 -2.04 19.88
C ALA A 284 -10.08 -1.61 20.67
N GLY A 285 -11.11 -2.47 20.78
CA GLY A 285 -12.28 -2.25 21.62
C GLY A 285 -13.61 -2.10 20.89
N VAL A 286 -13.67 -2.25 19.56
CA VAL A 286 -14.95 -2.32 18.84
C VAL A 286 -15.77 -3.50 19.35
N LYS A 287 -17.03 -3.24 19.74
CA LYS A 287 -17.94 -4.28 20.26
C LYS A 287 -19.00 -4.71 19.26
N ASN A 288 -19.35 -3.85 18.31
CA ASN A 288 -20.40 -4.09 17.34
C ASN A 288 -19.84 -3.92 15.93
N ALA A 289 -19.45 -5.04 15.32
CA ALA A 289 -19.01 -5.09 13.94
C ALA A 289 -19.93 -6.02 13.15
N VAL A 290 -20.22 -5.68 11.90
CA VAL A 290 -21.03 -6.46 10.97
C VAL A 290 -20.26 -6.53 9.66
N VAL A 291 -20.02 -7.72 9.13
CA VAL A 291 -19.31 -7.88 7.86
C VAL A 291 -20.28 -8.41 6.81
N ALA A 292 -20.21 -7.87 5.60
CA ALA A 292 -20.89 -8.43 4.43
C ALA A 292 -19.88 -8.87 3.36
N ASP A 293 -20.19 -9.97 2.69
CA ASP A 293 -19.51 -10.41 1.47
C ASP A 293 -20.48 -10.42 0.28
N ILE A 294 -20.10 -11.08 -0.82
CA ILE A 294 -20.91 -11.17 -2.04
C ILE A 294 -22.27 -11.87 -1.83
N HIS A 295 -22.46 -12.59 -0.73
CA HIS A 295 -23.70 -13.29 -0.37
C HIS A 295 -24.52 -12.55 0.70
N GLY A 296 -24.10 -11.34 1.10
CA GLY A 296 -24.78 -10.52 2.10
C GLY A 296 -24.09 -10.57 3.47
N VAL A 297 -24.83 -10.19 4.51
CA VAL A 297 -24.32 -10.15 5.89
C VAL A 297 -23.84 -11.54 6.32
N VAL A 298 -22.65 -11.60 6.89
CA VAL A 298 -22.06 -12.83 7.43
C VAL A 298 -22.68 -13.11 8.80
N HIS A 299 -23.34 -14.26 8.94
CA HIS A 299 -23.96 -14.71 10.18
C HIS A 299 -24.02 -16.25 10.25
N THR A 300 -24.12 -16.82 11.45
CA THR A 300 -24.05 -18.27 11.69
C THR A 300 -25.16 -19.09 11.02
N GLY A 301 -26.28 -18.45 10.66
CA GLY A 301 -27.42 -19.07 9.97
C GLY A 301 -27.30 -19.12 8.45
N ARG A 302 -26.21 -18.64 7.85
CA ARG A 302 -25.99 -18.70 6.40
C ARG A 302 -25.72 -20.13 5.93
N ALA A 303 -26.41 -20.56 4.88
CA ALA A 303 -26.35 -21.94 4.37
C ALA A 303 -24.92 -22.38 3.99
N ASP A 304 -24.12 -21.47 3.41
CA ASP A 304 -22.72 -21.72 3.04
C ASP A 304 -21.77 -21.81 4.25
N LEU A 305 -22.20 -21.37 5.44
CA LEU A 305 -21.42 -21.41 6.67
C LEU A 305 -21.85 -22.51 7.66
N VAL A 306 -22.92 -23.24 7.35
CA VAL A 306 -23.38 -24.39 8.16
C VAL A 306 -22.34 -25.51 8.12
N ASP A 307 -21.75 -25.75 6.95
CA ASP A 307 -20.76 -26.82 6.72
C ASP A 307 -19.33 -26.28 6.54
N ALA A 308 -19.10 -24.98 6.76
CA ALA A 308 -17.78 -24.39 6.67
C ALA A 308 -16.88 -24.89 7.80
N ALA A 309 -15.60 -25.14 7.47
CA ALA A 309 -14.62 -25.54 8.46
C ALA A 309 -14.57 -24.52 9.62
N PRO A 310 -14.54 -24.97 10.90
CA PRO A 310 -14.48 -24.10 12.07
C PRO A 310 -13.36 -23.05 12.00
N GLU A 311 -12.23 -23.43 11.41
CA GLU A 311 -11.02 -22.62 11.25
C GLU A 311 -11.07 -21.65 10.04
N SER A 312 -12.12 -21.68 9.21
CA SER A 312 -12.22 -20.77 8.07
C SER A 312 -12.46 -19.33 8.52
N ALA A 313 -11.89 -18.37 7.78
CA ALA A 313 -12.03 -16.95 8.11
C ALA A 313 -13.49 -16.50 8.19
N LEU A 314 -14.33 -16.94 7.24
CA LEU A 314 -15.76 -16.60 7.23
C LEU A 314 -16.51 -17.17 8.43
N ARG A 315 -16.21 -18.40 8.86
CA ARG A 315 -16.80 -18.98 10.05
C ARG A 315 -16.39 -18.21 11.30
N TRP A 316 -15.11 -17.89 11.42
CA TRP A 316 -14.61 -17.07 12.51
C TRP A 316 -15.32 -15.70 12.58
N ILE A 317 -15.53 -15.03 11.43
CA ILE A 317 -16.28 -13.77 11.38
C ILE A 317 -17.71 -13.96 11.89
N ALA A 318 -18.43 -14.98 11.42
CA ALA A 318 -19.81 -15.25 11.83
C ALA A 318 -19.93 -15.50 13.34
N ASP A 319 -18.93 -16.16 13.95
CA ASP A 319 -18.94 -16.50 15.37
C ASP A 319 -18.51 -15.35 16.30
N ASN A 320 -17.81 -14.33 15.79
CA ASN A 320 -17.21 -13.26 16.60
C ASN A 320 -17.77 -11.86 16.31
N THR A 321 -18.75 -11.74 15.42
CA THR A 321 -19.34 -10.45 15.01
C THR A 321 -20.86 -10.50 15.01
N ASN A 322 -21.49 -9.38 14.63
CA ASN A 322 -22.93 -9.25 14.44
C ASN A 322 -23.76 -9.66 15.69
N PRO A 323 -23.52 -9.01 16.85
CA PRO A 323 -24.22 -9.34 18.10
C PRO A 323 -25.74 -9.11 18.03
N GLU A 324 -26.19 -8.27 17.10
CA GLU A 324 -27.61 -7.95 16.86
C GLU A 324 -28.31 -8.98 15.95
N GLY A 325 -27.57 -9.92 15.36
CA GLY A 325 -28.13 -10.94 14.49
C GLY A 325 -28.73 -10.39 13.19
N LEU A 326 -28.15 -9.32 12.64
CA LEU A 326 -28.56 -8.75 11.36
C LEU A 326 -28.39 -9.77 10.24
N THR A 327 -29.32 -9.76 9.29
CA THR A 327 -29.30 -10.58 8.08
C THR A 327 -29.63 -9.69 6.87
N GLY A 328 -29.52 -10.22 5.65
CA GLY A 328 -29.83 -9.49 4.43
C GLY A 328 -28.61 -8.90 3.75
N THR A 329 -28.78 -7.73 3.13
CA THR A 329 -27.82 -7.07 2.24
C THR A 329 -26.89 -6.10 2.97
N LEU A 330 -25.78 -5.72 2.32
CA LEU A 330 -24.89 -4.67 2.82
C LEU A 330 -25.64 -3.34 3.01
N LYS A 331 -26.48 -2.95 2.05
CA LYS A 331 -27.27 -1.71 2.08
C LYS A 331 -28.19 -1.67 3.31
N GLU A 332 -28.85 -2.77 3.63
CA GLU A 332 -29.67 -2.87 4.85
C GLU A 332 -28.82 -2.79 6.13
N ALA A 333 -27.62 -3.38 6.13
CA ALA A 333 -26.74 -3.37 7.30
C ALA A 333 -26.19 -1.97 7.62
N VAL A 334 -25.93 -1.13 6.62
CA VAL A 334 -25.37 0.23 6.84
C VAL A 334 -26.37 1.22 7.41
N HIS A 335 -27.68 0.97 7.33
CA HIS A 335 -28.72 1.87 7.85
C HIS A 335 -28.60 2.09 9.36
N GLY A 336 -28.22 3.29 9.78
CA GLY A 336 -27.95 3.67 11.17
C GLY A 336 -26.57 3.23 11.70
N ALA A 337 -25.66 2.79 10.83
CA ALA A 337 -24.29 2.48 11.23
C ALA A 337 -23.49 3.76 11.46
N ASP A 338 -22.56 3.74 12.40
CA ASP A 338 -21.67 4.88 12.67
C ASP A 338 -20.49 4.93 11.70
N VAL A 339 -20.01 3.74 11.30
CA VAL A 339 -18.79 3.59 10.52
C VAL A 339 -19.04 2.58 9.40
N PHE A 340 -18.67 2.94 8.18
CA PHE A 340 -18.53 2.02 7.06
C PHE A 340 -17.06 1.87 6.67
N ILE A 341 -16.59 0.63 6.50
CA ILE A 341 -15.25 0.31 6.00
C ILE A 341 -15.37 -0.65 4.82
N GLY A 342 -15.09 -0.15 3.62
CA GLY A 342 -15.03 -0.93 2.39
C GLY A 342 -13.60 -1.34 2.06
N VAL A 343 -13.41 -2.63 1.79
CA VAL A 343 -12.18 -3.22 1.22
C VAL A 343 -12.54 -4.30 0.18
N SER A 344 -13.54 -4.02 -0.66
CA SER A 344 -14.16 -5.02 -1.53
C SER A 344 -14.18 -4.62 -3.00
N ALA A 345 -15.28 -4.05 -3.47
CA ALA A 345 -15.61 -3.84 -4.87
C ALA A 345 -16.18 -2.43 -5.08
N PRO A 346 -16.05 -1.87 -6.30
CA PRO A 346 -16.52 -0.52 -6.58
C PRO A 346 -18.04 -0.39 -6.56
N ASN A 347 -18.54 0.78 -6.16
CA ASN A 347 -19.96 1.18 -6.24
C ASN A 347 -20.94 0.20 -5.56
N VAL A 348 -20.58 -0.34 -4.40
CA VAL A 348 -21.46 -1.21 -3.59
C VAL A 348 -22.44 -0.41 -2.72
N LEU A 349 -22.16 0.87 -2.49
CA LEU A 349 -23.06 1.82 -1.84
C LEU A 349 -23.26 3.06 -2.72
N ASP A 350 -24.39 3.74 -2.54
CA ASP A 350 -24.71 5.02 -3.14
C ASP A 350 -24.98 6.11 -2.07
N GLY A 351 -25.31 7.33 -2.50
CA GLY A 351 -25.54 8.45 -1.60
C GLY A 351 -26.75 8.28 -0.69
N GLU A 352 -27.79 7.54 -1.11
CA GLU A 352 -28.96 7.27 -0.27
C GLU A 352 -28.57 6.32 0.87
N ASP A 353 -27.76 5.30 0.59
CA ASP A 353 -27.25 4.38 1.61
C ASP A 353 -26.41 5.11 2.67
N VAL A 354 -25.53 6.03 2.24
CA VAL A 354 -24.70 6.84 3.16
C VAL A 354 -25.56 7.82 3.96
N ALA A 355 -26.57 8.44 3.34
CA ALA A 355 -27.51 9.31 4.02
C ALA A 355 -28.36 8.59 5.09
N ALA A 356 -28.55 7.27 4.95
CA ALA A 356 -29.26 6.44 5.93
C ALA A 356 -28.39 6.00 7.12
N MET A 357 -27.09 6.31 7.14
CA MET A 357 -26.19 6.06 8.27
C MET A 357 -26.51 6.98 9.47
N ALA A 358 -25.85 6.74 10.62
CA ALA A 358 -26.04 7.56 11.82
C ALA A 358 -25.46 8.98 11.65
N ASP A 359 -25.97 9.94 12.41
CA ASP A 359 -25.40 11.30 12.48
C ASP A 359 -23.91 11.24 12.82
N GLY A 360 -23.09 12.01 12.11
CA GLY A 360 -21.63 11.93 12.26
C GLY A 360 -21.04 10.64 11.67
N ALA A 361 -21.61 10.12 10.58
CA ALA A 361 -21.12 8.92 9.90
C ALA A 361 -19.68 9.08 9.41
N ILE A 362 -18.92 7.99 9.54
CA ILE A 362 -17.55 7.85 9.02
C ILE A 362 -17.58 6.84 7.88
N VAL A 363 -17.06 7.21 6.71
CA VAL A 363 -17.04 6.37 5.50
C VAL A 363 -15.62 6.19 5.00
N PHE A 364 -15.10 4.98 5.10
CA PHE A 364 -13.81 4.58 4.53
C PHE A 364 -14.07 3.71 3.30
N ALA A 365 -13.88 4.26 2.10
CA ALA A 365 -14.08 3.56 0.82
C ALA A 365 -12.71 3.28 0.17
N LEU A 366 -12.14 2.10 0.44
CA LEU A 366 -10.72 1.79 0.23
C LEU A 366 -10.45 0.89 -0.98
N ALA A 367 -11.48 0.45 -1.72
CA ALA A 367 -11.27 -0.22 -3.00
C ALA A 367 -10.51 0.68 -3.99
N ASN A 368 -9.62 0.06 -4.76
CA ASN A 368 -8.83 0.70 -5.80
C ASN A 368 -9.04 -0.01 -7.15
N PRO A 369 -9.03 0.72 -8.28
CA PRO A 369 -8.93 2.18 -8.39
C PRO A 369 -10.25 2.91 -8.08
N ASP A 370 -11.38 2.21 -8.16
CA ASP A 370 -12.72 2.74 -7.97
C ASP A 370 -13.24 2.37 -6.56
N PRO A 371 -13.60 3.34 -5.71
CA PRO A 371 -14.06 3.06 -4.34
C PRO A 371 -15.46 2.44 -4.27
N GLU A 372 -15.81 1.94 -3.09
CA GLU A 372 -17.12 1.36 -2.75
C GLU A 372 -18.28 2.33 -2.92
N VAL A 373 -18.02 3.62 -2.76
CA VAL A 373 -18.95 4.74 -3.00
C VAL A 373 -18.14 5.93 -3.50
N ASP A 374 -18.73 6.74 -4.39
CA ASP A 374 -18.08 7.96 -4.86
C ASP A 374 -17.76 8.88 -3.66
N PRO A 375 -16.48 9.25 -3.43
CA PRO A 375 -16.10 10.06 -2.28
C PRO A 375 -16.69 11.47 -2.27
N ALA A 376 -17.06 12.02 -3.43
CA ALA A 376 -17.77 13.30 -3.50
C ALA A 376 -19.21 13.14 -3.02
N VAL A 377 -19.89 12.06 -3.43
CA VAL A 377 -21.26 11.74 -3.01
C VAL A 377 -21.32 11.43 -1.52
N ALA A 378 -20.39 10.62 -1.01
CA ALA A 378 -20.34 10.27 0.42
C ALA A 378 -20.15 11.52 1.31
N ARG A 379 -19.40 12.53 0.86
CA ARG A 379 -19.16 13.78 1.61
C ARG A 379 -20.38 14.68 1.73
N GLU A 380 -21.43 14.44 0.95
CA GLU A 380 -22.66 15.23 1.06
C GLU A 380 -23.35 14.99 2.41
N THR A 381 -23.18 13.81 3.00
CA THR A 381 -23.85 13.41 4.25
C THR A 381 -22.93 12.84 5.33
N ALA A 382 -21.82 12.18 4.98
CA ALA A 382 -20.86 11.68 5.95
C ALA A 382 -19.99 12.80 6.52
N ALA A 383 -19.72 12.75 7.83
CA ALA A 383 -18.87 13.72 8.51
C ALA A 383 -17.40 13.54 8.17
N VAL A 384 -16.95 12.30 7.95
CA VAL A 384 -15.56 11.99 7.59
C VAL A 384 -15.55 10.98 6.45
N VAL A 385 -14.79 11.28 5.40
CA VAL A 385 -14.61 10.38 4.25
C VAL A 385 -13.12 10.15 4.02
N ALA A 386 -12.73 8.89 3.89
CA ALA A 386 -11.36 8.48 3.58
C ALA A 386 -11.34 7.45 2.44
N THR A 387 -10.25 7.44 1.67
CA THR A 387 -10.11 6.57 0.49
C THR A 387 -8.69 6.01 0.35
N GLY A 388 -8.49 5.02 -0.52
CA GLY A 388 -7.14 4.58 -0.91
C GLY A 388 -6.44 5.53 -1.90
N ARG A 389 -7.17 6.47 -2.50
CA ARG A 389 -6.67 7.33 -3.59
C ARG A 389 -5.98 8.58 -3.07
N SER A 390 -4.95 9.02 -3.79
CA SER A 390 -4.12 10.18 -3.43
C SER A 390 -4.70 11.54 -3.84
N ASP A 391 -5.75 11.55 -4.67
CA ASP A 391 -6.41 12.77 -5.15
C ASP A 391 -7.52 13.27 -4.21
N PHE A 392 -7.80 12.54 -3.13
CA PHE A 392 -8.75 12.93 -2.10
C PHE A 392 -8.07 13.16 -0.74
N PRO A 393 -8.64 14.02 0.13
CA PRO A 393 -8.28 14.06 1.54
C PRO A 393 -8.36 12.68 2.19
N ASN A 394 -7.59 12.51 3.27
CA ASN A 394 -7.56 11.28 4.07
C ASN A 394 -7.22 10.02 3.27
N GLN A 395 -6.08 10.05 2.57
CA GLN A 395 -5.57 8.86 1.90
C GLN A 395 -5.10 7.82 2.93
N ILE A 396 -5.77 6.67 2.98
CA ILE A 396 -5.36 5.50 3.75
C ILE A 396 -4.41 4.68 2.88
N ASN A 397 -3.12 4.66 3.26
CA ASN A 397 -2.07 4.02 2.48
C ASN A 397 -1.07 3.28 3.38
N ASN A 398 -0.80 2.02 3.06
CA ASN A 398 0.08 1.13 3.84
C ASN A 398 1.53 1.64 3.92
N VAL A 399 1.95 2.54 3.02
CA VAL A 399 3.25 3.24 3.10
C VAL A 399 3.47 3.97 4.43
N LEU A 400 2.40 4.37 5.10
CA LEU A 400 2.48 4.99 6.44
C LEU A 400 2.88 3.99 7.54
N VAL A 401 2.82 2.69 7.27
CA VAL A 401 2.94 1.63 8.27
C VAL A 401 4.19 0.79 8.06
N PHE A 402 4.30 0.07 6.95
CA PHE A 402 5.32 -0.98 6.80
C PHE A 402 6.76 -0.49 7.02
N PRO A 403 7.19 0.73 6.60
CA PRO A 403 8.56 1.17 6.84
C PRO A 403 8.84 1.31 8.34
N GLY A 404 7.93 1.97 9.07
CA GLY A 404 8.06 2.20 10.50
C GLY A 404 7.97 0.92 11.31
N VAL A 405 7.00 0.04 10.99
CA VAL A 405 6.83 -1.25 11.66
C VAL A 405 8.10 -2.10 11.55
N PHE A 406 8.60 -2.32 10.33
CA PHE A 406 9.83 -3.09 10.16
C PHE A 406 11.04 -2.41 10.79
N ARG A 407 11.17 -1.08 10.74
CA ARG A 407 12.27 -0.39 11.42
C ARG A 407 12.25 -0.68 12.92
N GLY A 408 11.08 -0.59 13.55
CA GLY A 408 10.91 -0.94 14.97
C GLY A 408 11.25 -2.39 15.28
N LEU A 409 10.75 -3.33 14.47
CA LEU A 409 11.03 -4.77 14.62
C LEU A 409 12.53 -5.08 14.46
N LEU A 410 13.17 -4.49 13.45
CA LEU A 410 14.60 -4.69 13.17
C LEU A 410 15.50 -4.09 14.26
N ASP A 411 15.15 -2.91 14.78
CA ASP A 411 15.85 -2.26 15.90
C ASP A 411 15.69 -3.01 17.22
N ALA A 412 14.51 -3.58 17.46
CA ALA A 412 14.23 -4.43 18.61
C ALA A 412 14.86 -5.82 18.51
N GLN A 413 15.37 -6.19 17.32
CA GLN A 413 15.70 -7.57 17.00
C GLN A 413 14.56 -8.54 17.32
N SER A 414 13.33 -8.12 17.04
CA SER A 414 12.17 -8.94 17.34
C SER A 414 12.18 -10.21 16.49
N ARG A 415 11.63 -11.30 17.04
CA ARG A 415 11.44 -12.59 16.35
C ARG A 415 10.04 -12.72 15.74
N THR A 416 9.12 -11.82 16.08
CA THR A 416 7.71 -11.89 15.65
C THR A 416 7.10 -10.50 15.59
N VAL A 417 5.87 -10.40 15.10
CA VAL A 417 5.00 -9.24 15.23
C VAL A 417 3.72 -9.73 15.90
N ASN A 418 3.16 -9.00 16.86
CA ASN A 418 1.94 -9.43 17.57
C ASN A 418 0.91 -8.29 17.64
N THR A 419 -0.29 -8.60 18.13
CA THR A 419 -1.40 -7.63 18.20
C THR A 419 -1.04 -6.38 18.98
N GLU A 420 -0.35 -6.50 20.11
CA GLU A 420 0.08 -5.34 20.91
C GLU A 420 1.01 -4.39 20.14
N MET A 421 1.93 -4.94 19.33
CA MET A 421 2.77 -4.12 18.46
C MET A 421 1.97 -3.43 17.35
N MET A 422 0.96 -4.11 16.79
CA MET A 422 0.09 -3.54 15.75
C MET A 422 -0.80 -2.42 16.31
N LEU A 423 -1.35 -2.59 17.51
CA LEU A 423 -2.08 -1.55 18.23
C LEU A 423 -1.17 -0.37 18.56
N ALA A 424 0.05 -0.62 19.04
CA ALA A 424 1.04 0.43 19.31
C ALA A 424 1.42 1.20 18.04
N ALA A 425 1.58 0.52 16.90
CA ALA A 425 1.83 1.14 15.61
C ALA A 425 0.66 2.04 15.18
N ALA A 426 -0.59 1.57 15.33
CA ALA A 426 -1.78 2.31 14.93
C ALA A 426 -1.96 3.57 15.78
N HIS A 427 -1.83 3.47 17.11
CA HIS A 427 -1.91 4.63 17.99
C HIS A 427 -0.79 5.64 17.71
N ALA A 428 0.44 5.17 17.52
CA ALA A 428 1.56 6.04 17.20
C ALA A 428 1.37 6.77 15.86
N LEU A 429 0.78 6.12 14.87
CA LEU A 429 0.44 6.74 13.59
C LEU A 429 -0.69 7.78 13.74
N ALA A 430 -1.72 7.47 14.52
CA ALA A 430 -2.82 8.40 14.81
C ALA A 430 -2.31 9.67 15.50
N ASP A 431 -1.45 9.51 16.50
CA ASP A 431 -0.91 10.61 17.33
C ASP A 431 0.13 11.48 16.59
N VAL A 432 0.52 11.14 15.36
CA VAL A 432 1.29 12.05 14.49
C VAL A 432 0.45 13.26 14.09
N VAL A 433 -0.88 13.08 13.95
CA VAL A 433 -1.82 14.19 13.73
C VAL A 433 -2.15 14.79 15.09
N THR A 434 -1.80 16.06 15.27
CA THR A 434 -2.00 16.74 16.56
C THR A 434 -3.45 17.19 16.75
N GLU A 435 -3.85 17.43 17.99
CA GLU A 435 -5.19 17.94 18.35
C GLU A 435 -5.53 19.27 17.65
N ASP A 436 -4.53 20.10 17.32
CA ASP A 436 -4.75 21.37 16.61
C ASP A 436 -4.89 21.19 15.09
N GLU A 437 -4.47 20.04 14.54
CA GLU A 437 -4.52 19.73 13.10
C GLU A 437 -5.72 18.86 12.74
N ILE A 438 -6.20 18.04 13.67
CA ILE A 438 -7.22 17.03 13.43
C ILE A 438 -8.55 17.68 12.99
N ASN A 439 -9.07 17.27 11.85
CA ASN A 439 -10.33 17.75 11.31
C ASN A 439 -10.90 16.74 10.29
N PRO A 440 -12.14 16.91 9.79
CA PRO A 440 -12.75 16.00 8.82
C PRO A 440 -11.93 15.68 7.57
N ASN A 441 -11.03 16.58 7.15
CA ASN A 441 -10.19 16.41 5.96
C ASN A 441 -8.72 16.07 6.29
N TYR A 442 -8.38 15.88 7.58
CA TYR A 442 -7.04 15.53 8.01
C TYR A 442 -7.08 14.64 9.27
N ILE A 443 -7.39 13.37 9.07
CA ILE A 443 -7.37 12.32 10.14
C ILE A 443 -6.14 11.42 10.07
N ILE A 444 -5.35 11.53 9.00
CA ILE A 444 -4.18 10.68 8.74
C ILE A 444 -3.09 11.55 8.11
N PRO A 445 -1.82 11.42 8.52
CA PRO A 445 -0.76 12.30 8.01
C PRO A 445 -0.42 11.96 6.55
N SER A 446 0.20 12.92 5.86
CA SER A 446 0.78 12.66 4.54
C SER A 446 1.86 11.57 4.60
N VAL A 447 1.97 10.76 3.53
CA VAL A 447 3.07 9.78 3.36
C VAL A 447 4.47 10.40 3.41
N PHE A 448 4.57 11.71 3.20
CA PHE A 448 5.83 12.46 3.26
C PHE A 448 6.08 13.15 4.60
N ASN A 449 5.20 12.96 5.60
CA ASN A 449 5.45 13.44 6.95
C ASN A 449 6.64 12.68 7.55
N ASP A 450 7.71 13.40 7.86
CA ASP A 450 8.99 12.85 8.29
C ASP A 450 8.95 12.21 9.69
N LYS A 451 7.93 12.52 10.49
CA LYS A 451 7.74 11.96 11.84
C LYS A 451 7.16 10.55 11.82
N VAL A 452 6.43 10.17 10.78
CA VAL A 452 5.63 8.92 10.74
C VAL A 452 6.49 7.69 10.98
N ALA A 453 7.51 7.46 10.14
CA ALA A 453 8.32 6.25 10.23
C ALA A 453 9.04 6.14 11.58
N GLY A 454 9.53 7.27 12.13
CA GLY A 454 10.20 7.30 13.43
C GLY A 454 9.27 7.05 14.61
N ALA A 455 8.07 7.65 14.60
CA ALA A 455 7.06 7.46 15.64
C ALA A 455 6.57 6.01 15.70
N VAL A 456 6.18 5.44 14.55
CA VAL A 456 5.74 4.04 14.45
C VAL A 456 6.87 3.09 14.85
N ALA A 457 8.10 3.31 14.37
CA ALA A 457 9.24 2.47 14.75
C ALA A 457 9.54 2.51 16.25
N GLY A 458 9.44 3.69 16.87
CA GLY A 458 9.59 3.87 18.32
C GLY A 458 8.57 3.05 19.09
N ALA A 459 7.28 3.19 18.77
CA ALA A 459 6.20 2.50 19.45
C ALA A 459 6.30 0.97 19.30
N VAL A 460 6.55 0.48 18.08
CA VAL A 460 6.72 -0.96 17.82
C VAL A 460 7.92 -1.52 18.57
N ARG A 461 9.04 -0.80 18.60
CA ARG A 461 10.23 -1.24 19.34
C ARG A 461 9.97 -1.35 20.84
N GLU A 462 9.30 -0.37 21.44
CA GLU A 462 8.99 -0.42 22.88
C GLU A 462 7.95 -1.52 23.19
N ALA A 463 6.94 -1.72 22.34
CA ALA A 463 5.99 -2.82 22.46
C ALA A 463 6.68 -4.20 22.33
N ALA A 464 7.64 -4.35 21.41
CA ALA A 464 8.41 -5.57 21.26
C ALA A 464 9.25 -5.92 22.50
N LYS A 465 9.88 -4.92 23.11
CA LYS A 465 10.61 -5.09 24.38
C LYS A 465 9.66 -5.48 25.52
N ALA A 466 8.53 -4.80 25.64
CA ALA A 466 7.54 -5.07 26.68
C ALA A 466 6.97 -6.50 26.58
N ALA A 467 6.79 -7.00 25.36
CA ALA A 467 6.33 -8.36 25.10
C ALA A 467 7.40 -9.45 25.31
N GLY A 468 8.67 -9.09 25.54
CA GLY A 468 9.76 -10.04 25.78
C GLY A 468 10.13 -10.89 24.55
N VAL A 469 9.81 -10.43 23.34
CA VAL A 469 10.07 -11.15 22.08
C VAL A 469 11.28 -10.62 21.32
N VAL A 470 12.23 -10.03 22.05
CA VAL A 470 13.51 -9.53 21.56
C VAL A 470 14.58 -10.61 21.69
N ALA A 471 15.46 -10.72 20.69
CA ALA A 471 16.59 -11.65 20.72
C ALA A 471 17.74 -11.15 21.62
#